data_AF-A0A952VWE8-F1
#
_entry.id   AF-A0A952VWE8-F1
#
_cell.length_a   1.000
_cell.length_b   1.000
_cell.length_c   1.000
_cell.angle_alpha   90.00
_cell.angle_beta   90.00
_cell.angle_gamma   90.00
#
_symmetry.space_group_name_H-M   'P 1'
#
loop_
_entity.id
_entity.type
_entity.pdbx_description
1 polymer ?
#
loop_
_entity_poly.entity_id
_entity_poly.type
_entity_poly.pdbx_seq_one_letter_code
_entity_poly.pdbx_strand_id
1 'polypeptide(L)'
;MRSAHISFVSLGLLLCVGCATPPEVKQALIAKDQAYVESERLMQQYRELVSNVTERHQQWYRYLQTRLKLNLALQWATTNPKLTDVGDAELAKDDADLLGTEVIALINEIRLKNLPERKGPTGQVVFHAGMGEMNNLLQKLPELIGRVEQRVAKDSQVSSTVDLTAFDQYRTNVEALRRINAIIKQYLDIDITLSRSEVQSIAETAPALPR
;
A
#
# COMPACT_ATOMS: atom_id res chain seq x y z
N MET A 1 -27.39 32.41 63.89
CA MET A 1 -26.69 31.11 63.82
C MET A 1 -26.72 30.59 62.38
N ARG A 2 -25.75 30.97 61.56
CA ARG A 2 -25.53 30.51 60.16
C ARG A 2 -24.22 31.15 59.69
N SER A 3 -23.07 30.57 60.03
CA SER A 3 -21.76 30.88 59.41
C SER A 3 -20.62 30.00 59.94
N ALA A 4 -20.84 28.68 60.07
CA ALA A 4 -19.80 27.76 60.53
C ALA A 4 -19.57 26.55 59.60
N HIS A 5 -20.40 26.34 58.58
CA HIS A 5 -20.31 25.16 57.70
C HIS A 5 -19.70 25.44 56.32
N ILE A 6 -19.53 26.71 55.94
CA ILE A 6 -18.96 27.06 54.63
C ILE A 6 -17.42 27.07 54.68
N SER A 7 -16.82 27.31 55.85
CA SER A 7 -15.36 27.37 56.01
C SER A 7 -14.67 26.01 56.14
N PHE A 8 -15.41 24.91 56.33
CA PHE A 8 -14.84 23.56 56.46
C PHE A 8 -14.71 22.82 55.12
N VAL A 9 -15.49 23.19 54.10
CA VAL A 9 -15.39 22.58 52.76
C VAL A 9 -14.19 23.12 51.98
N SER A 10 -13.82 24.39 52.20
CA SER A 10 -12.62 25.00 51.63
C SER A 10 -11.31 24.50 52.28
N LEU A 11 -11.37 23.96 53.49
CA LEU A 11 -10.19 23.42 54.20
C LEU A 11 -9.91 21.96 53.83
N GLY A 12 -10.93 21.19 53.42
CA GLY A 12 -10.78 19.82 52.92
C GLY A 12 -10.22 19.74 51.49
N LEU A 13 -10.41 20.77 50.67
CA LEU A 13 -9.86 20.83 49.31
C LEU A 13 -8.39 21.29 49.26
N LEU A 14 -7.90 21.99 50.30
CA LEU A 14 -6.52 22.48 50.40
C LEU A 14 -5.54 21.46 51.02
N LEU A 15 -6.02 20.30 51.50
CA LEU A 15 -5.18 19.24 52.06
C LEU A 15 -4.66 18.24 51.01
N CYS A 16 -4.98 18.44 49.73
CA CYS A 16 -4.45 17.67 48.61
C CYS A 16 -3.26 18.37 47.90
N VAL A 17 -2.55 19.27 48.57
CA VAL A 17 -1.28 19.84 48.07
C VAL A 17 -0.12 18.96 48.53
N GLY A 18 -0.13 17.75 48.00
CA GLY A 18 0.96 16.79 47.99
C GLY A 18 0.82 16.04 46.67
N CYS A 19 0.98 16.77 45.58
CA CYS A 19 0.76 16.32 44.21
C CYS A 19 1.81 15.28 43.83
N ALA A 20 1.66 14.05 44.33
CA ALA A 20 2.21 12.89 43.66
C ALA A 20 1.21 12.51 42.56
N THR A 21 1.67 12.52 41.32
CA THR A 21 0.87 12.04 40.19
C THR A 21 0.37 10.62 40.47
N PRO A 22 -0.94 10.33 40.35
CA PRO A 22 -1.48 9.03 40.72
C PRO A 22 -0.78 7.90 39.94
N PRO A 23 -0.39 6.79 40.58
CA PRO A 23 0.33 5.69 39.93
C PRO A 23 -0.45 5.12 38.74
N GLU A 24 -1.78 5.21 38.76
CA GLU A 24 -2.67 4.82 37.66
C GLU A 24 -2.38 5.62 36.37
N VAL A 25 -2.04 6.91 36.49
CA VAL A 25 -1.70 7.78 35.35
C VAL A 25 -0.35 7.38 34.75
N LYS A 26 0.64 7.08 35.60
CA LYS A 26 1.95 6.59 35.15
C LYS A 26 1.83 5.23 34.46
N GLN A 27 1.05 4.31 35.03
CA GLN A 27 0.78 2.99 34.43
C GLN A 27 0.02 3.12 33.11
N ALA A 28 -0.99 3.98 33.03
CA ALA A 28 -1.73 4.23 31.79
C ALA A 28 -0.82 4.80 30.69
N LEU A 29 0.12 5.66 31.03
CA LEU A 29 1.08 6.22 30.07
C LEU A 29 2.05 5.16 29.54
N ILE A 30 2.54 4.26 30.41
CA ILE A 30 3.38 3.11 30.02
C ILE A 30 2.60 2.16 29.12
N ALA A 31 1.36 1.81 29.51
CA ALA A 31 0.49 0.96 28.71
C ALA A 31 0.19 1.58 27.34
N LYS A 32 0.02 2.90 27.26
CA LYS A 32 -0.22 3.63 26.01
C LYS A 32 1.02 3.67 25.11
N ASP A 33 2.22 3.82 25.66
CA ASP A 33 3.46 3.71 24.88
C ASP A 33 3.68 2.28 24.35
N GLN A 34 3.40 1.25 25.17
CA GLN A 34 3.40 -0.15 24.72
C GLN A 34 2.40 -0.38 23.59
N ALA A 35 1.18 0.16 23.72
CA ALA A 35 0.16 0.06 22.67
C ALA A 35 0.61 0.73 21.36
N TYR A 36 1.33 1.86 21.42
CA TYR A 36 1.90 2.48 20.22
C TYR A 36 2.98 1.60 19.55
N VAL A 37 3.84 0.95 20.34
CA VAL A 37 4.84 0.01 19.81
C VAL A 37 4.19 -1.19 19.14
N GLU A 38 3.17 -1.78 19.76
CA GLU A 38 2.43 -2.90 19.19
C GLU A 38 1.68 -2.50 17.91
N SER A 39 1.07 -1.31 17.91
CA SER A 39 0.35 -0.78 16.76
C SER A 39 1.29 -0.46 15.59
N GLU A 40 2.48 0.09 15.86
CA GLU A 40 3.53 0.30 14.85
C GLU A 40 3.98 -1.05 14.25
N ARG A 41 4.21 -2.06 15.11
CA ARG A 41 4.58 -3.41 14.67
C ARG A 41 3.50 -4.05 13.79
N LEU A 42 2.23 -3.95 14.18
CA LEU A 42 1.12 -4.48 13.39
C LEU A 42 1.03 -3.80 12.02
N MET A 43 1.20 -2.48 11.99
CA MET A 43 1.17 -1.72 10.73
C MET A 43 2.35 -2.04 9.83
N GLN A 44 3.53 -2.33 10.38
CA GLN A 44 4.65 -2.83 9.60
C GLN A 44 4.37 -4.21 9.00
N GLN A 45 3.81 -5.13 9.78
CA GLN A 45 3.40 -6.45 9.27
C GLN A 45 2.33 -6.32 8.17
N TYR A 46 1.38 -5.40 8.34
CA TYR A 46 0.36 -5.13 7.33
C TYR A 46 0.96 -4.55 6.04
N ARG A 47 1.95 -3.65 6.16
CA ARG A 47 2.71 -3.11 5.02
C ARG A 47 3.38 -4.23 4.23
N GLU A 48 4.10 -5.11 4.93
CA GLU A 48 4.77 -6.27 4.33
C GLU A 48 3.78 -7.20 3.64
N LEU A 49 2.65 -7.48 4.28
CA LEU A 49 1.60 -8.31 3.71
C LEU A 49 1.02 -7.71 2.43
N VAL A 50 0.66 -6.41 2.43
CA VAL A 50 0.11 -5.73 1.26
C VAL A 50 1.11 -5.72 0.11
N SER A 51 2.39 -5.44 0.38
CA SER A 51 3.45 -5.51 -0.63
C SER A 51 3.57 -6.92 -1.22
N ASN A 52 3.70 -7.94 -0.37
CA ASN A 52 3.86 -9.34 -0.80
C ASN A 52 2.65 -9.85 -1.60
N VAL A 53 1.43 -9.54 -1.15
CA VAL A 53 0.20 -9.92 -1.85
C VAL A 53 0.13 -9.24 -3.21
N THR A 54 0.50 -7.96 -3.27
CA THR A 54 0.45 -7.21 -4.54
C THR A 54 1.51 -7.70 -5.52
N GLU A 55 2.74 -7.94 -5.07
CA GLU A 55 3.80 -8.52 -5.91
C GLU A 55 3.40 -9.90 -6.44
N ARG A 56 2.88 -10.77 -5.57
CA ARG A 56 2.38 -12.08 -5.98
C ARG A 56 1.26 -11.93 -6.99
N HIS A 57 0.28 -11.06 -6.73
CA HIS A 57 -0.81 -10.81 -7.66
C HIS A 57 -0.29 -10.36 -9.04
N GLN A 58 0.69 -9.45 -9.07
CA GLN A 58 1.31 -9.00 -10.33
C GLN A 58 2.01 -10.15 -11.06
N GLN A 59 2.73 -11.03 -10.37
CA GLN A 59 3.36 -12.20 -10.99
C GLN A 59 2.32 -13.16 -11.58
N TRP A 60 1.27 -13.46 -10.82
CA TRP A 60 0.17 -14.31 -11.28
C TRP A 60 -0.56 -13.70 -12.47
N TYR A 61 -0.84 -12.39 -12.42
CA TYR A 61 -1.45 -11.65 -13.51
C TYR A 61 -0.59 -11.72 -14.77
N ARG A 62 0.71 -11.44 -14.67
CA ARG A 62 1.65 -11.54 -15.80
C ARG A 62 1.64 -12.94 -16.40
N TYR A 63 1.72 -13.98 -15.56
CA TYR A 63 1.70 -15.36 -16.02
C TYR A 63 0.41 -15.70 -16.79
N LEU A 64 -0.76 -15.33 -16.25
CA LEU A 64 -2.04 -15.57 -16.90
C LEU A 64 -2.16 -14.79 -18.21
N GLN A 65 -1.78 -13.51 -18.22
CA GLN A 65 -1.80 -12.67 -19.41
C GLN A 65 -0.88 -13.20 -20.50
N THR A 66 0.34 -13.63 -20.15
CA THR A 66 1.26 -14.23 -21.12
C THR A 66 0.64 -15.48 -21.75
N ARG A 67 0.03 -16.37 -20.95
CA ARG A 67 -0.62 -17.57 -21.49
C ARG A 67 -1.83 -17.27 -22.37
N LEU A 68 -2.68 -16.33 -21.95
CA LEU A 68 -3.86 -15.94 -22.72
C LEU A 68 -3.47 -15.32 -24.06
N LYS A 69 -2.51 -14.37 -24.06
CA LYS A 69 -2.03 -13.73 -25.28
C LYS A 69 -1.27 -14.69 -26.18
N LEU A 70 -0.45 -15.59 -25.62
CA LEU A 70 0.23 -16.62 -26.40
C LEU A 70 -0.78 -17.58 -27.05
N ASN A 71 -1.79 -18.03 -26.30
CA ASN A 71 -2.85 -18.86 -26.86
C ASN A 71 -3.60 -18.14 -27.99
N LEU A 72 -3.96 -16.88 -27.79
CA LEU A 72 -4.62 -16.07 -28.82
C LEU A 72 -3.74 -15.90 -30.06
N ALA A 73 -2.45 -15.61 -29.88
CA ALA A 73 -1.50 -15.50 -30.98
C ALA A 73 -1.38 -16.81 -31.77
N LEU A 74 -1.31 -17.95 -31.07
CA LEU A 74 -1.27 -19.27 -31.69
C LEU A 74 -2.58 -19.62 -32.41
N GLN A 75 -3.73 -19.25 -31.85
CA GLN A 75 -5.03 -19.41 -32.52
C GLN A 75 -5.04 -18.62 -33.84
N TRP A 76 -4.58 -17.37 -33.85
CA TRP A 76 -4.49 -16.58 -35.06
C TRP A 76 -3.41 -17.05 -36.04
N ALA A 77 -2.36 -17.72 -35.58
CA ALA A 77 -1.33 -18.31 -36.43
C ALA A 77 -1.79 -19.63 -37.07
N THR A 78 -2.56 -20.45 -36.36
CA THR A 78 -2.86 -21.84 -36.76
C THR A 78 -4.30 -22.05 -37.22
N THR A 79 -5.21 -21.19 -36.81
CA THR A 79 -6.64 -21.32 -37.06
C THR A 79 -7.22 -20.00 -37.57
N ASN A 80 -8.52 -20.03 -37.88
CA ASN A 80 -9.29 -18.84 -38.19
C ASN A 80 -10.34 -18.62 -37.09
N PRO A 81 -9.98 -17.97 -35.96
CA PRO A 81 -10.89 -17.79 -34.85
C PRO A 81 -12.15 -17.03 -35.27
N LYS A 82 -13.27 -17.42 -34.67
CA LYS A 82 -14.60 -16.83 -34.86
C LYS A 82 -15.32 -16.84 -33.53
N LEU A 83 -16.06 -15.78 -33.22
CA LEU A 83 -16.97 -15.71 -32.10
C LEU A 83 -18.41 -15.59 -32.62
N THR A 84 -19.33 -16.27 -31.93
CA THR A 84 -20.76 -16.05 -32.15
C THR A 84 -21.11 -14.62 -31.73
N ASP A 85 -21.91 -13.93 -32.54
CA ASP A 85 -22.41 -12.58 -32.28
C ASP A 85 -21.37 -11.44 -32.33
N VAL A 86 -20.13 -11.69 -32.77
CA VAL A 86 -19.12 -10.65 -33.02
C VAL A 86 -18.72 -10.66 -34.49
N GLY A 87 -18.72 -9.48 -35.12
CA GLY A 87 -18.27 -9.35 -36.51
C GLY A 87 -16.79 -9.69 -36.65
N ASP A 88 -16.42 -10.44 -37.69
CA ASP A 88 -15.02 -10.83 -37.95
C ASP A 88 -14.05 -9.63 -37.94
N ALA A 89 -14.51 -8.46 -38.39
CA ALA A 89 -13.71 -7.24 -38.43
C ALA A 89 -13.48 -6.61 -37.07
N GLU A 90 -14.48 -6.66 -36.18
CA GLU A 90 -14.38 -6.18 -34.80
C GLU A 90 -13.46 -7.10 -34.00
N LEU A 91 -13.68 -8.41 -34.12
CA LEU A 91 -12.84 -9.42 -33.49
C LEU A 91 -11.36 -9.27 -33.89
N ALA A 92 -11.08 -9.13 -35.19
CA ALA A 92 -9.71 -8.98 -35.67
C ALA A 92 -9.04 -7.71 -35.13
N LYS A 93 -9.80 -6.62 -34.95
CA LYS A 93 -9.27 -5.38 -34.38
C LYS A 93 -8.99 -5.55 -32.88
N ASP A 94 -9.97 -6.03 -32.12
CA ASP A 94 -9.85 -6.14 -30.66
C ASP A 94 -8.68 -7.07 -30.28
N ASP A 95 -8.55 -8.20 -30.97
CA ASP A 95 -7.45 -9.13 -30.77
C ASP A 95 -6.10 -8.52 -31.18
N ALA A 96 -6.06 -7.72 -32.25
CA ALA A 96 -4.84 -7.04 -32.66
C ALA A 96 -4.43 -5.93 -31.68
N ASP A 97 -5.38 -5.22 -31.09
CA ASP A 97 -5.12 -4.21 -30.06
C ASP A 97 -4.57 -4.87 -28.77
N LEU A 98 -5.10 -6.05 -28.42
CA LEU A 98 -4.62 -6.87 -27.29
C LEU A 98 -3.21 -7.42 -27.52
N LEU A 99 -2.91 -7.94 -28.72
CA LEU A 99 -1.62 -8.55 -29.04
C LEU A 99 -0.53 -7.51 -29.35
N GLY A 100 -0.90 -6.39 -29.97
CA GLY A 100 0.02 -5.35 -30.41
C GLY A 100 0.74 -5.65 -31.71
N THR A 101 1.29 -4.60 -32.31
CA THR A 101 1.91 -4.62 -33.65
C THR A 101 3.05 -5.63 -33.78
N GLU A 102 3.93 -5.72 -32.77
CA GLU A 102 5.09 -6.62 -32.79
C GLU A 102 4.70 -8.11 -32.83
N VAL A 103 3.66 -8.47 -32.07
CA VAL A 103 3.16 -9.84 -32.05
C VAL A 103 2.40 -10.14 -33.34
N ILE A 104 1.60 -9.19 -33.83
CA ILE A 104 0.86 -9.33 -35.09
C ILE A 104 1.80 -9.49 -36.30
N ALA A 105 2.89 -8.73 -36.36
CA ALA A 105 3.90 -8.87 -37.40
C ALA A 105 4.46 -10.30 -37.44
N LEU A 106 4.83 -10.85 -36.27
CA LEU A 106 5.33 -12.22 -36.19
C LEU A 106 4.26 -13.27 -36.53
N ILE A 107 3.02 -13.07 -36.06
CA ILE A 107 1.89 -13.95 -36.42
C ILE A 107 1.76 -14.02 -37.94
N ASN A 108 1.79 -12.88 -38.62
CA ASN A 108 1.66 -12.83 -40.07
C ASN A 108 2.79 -13.54 -40.81
N GLU A 109 4.00 -13.60 -40.25
CA GLU A 109 5.12 -14.38 -40.80
C GLU A 109 4.93 -15.90 -40.66
N ILE A 110 4.32 -16.35 -39.55
CA ILE A 110 4.21 -17.77 -39.19
C ILE A 110 2.83 -18.39 -39.48
N ARG A 111 1.86 -17.57 -39.91
CA ARG A 111 0.48 -17.97 -40.11
C ARG A 111 0.36 -19.08 -41.15
N LEU A 112 -0.29 -20.18 -40.78
CA LEU A 112 -0.37 -21.39 -41.60
C LEU A 112 -1.07 -21.18 -42.94
N LYS A 113 -0.61 -21.90 -43.96
CA LYS A 113 -1.18 -21.88 -45.31
C LYS A 113 -2.70 -22.14 -45.31
N ASN A 114 -3.40 -21.49 -46.24
CA ASN A 114 -4.85 -21.58 -46.46
C ASN A 114 -5.72 -20.84 -45.43
N LEU A 115 -5.13 -20.09 -44.49
CA LEU A 115 -5.89 -19.18 -43.64
C LEU A 115 -6.23 -17.88 -44.41
N PRO A 116 -7.49 -17.43 -44.40
CA PRO A 116 -7.89 -16.22 -45.12
C PRO A 116 -7.28 -14.98 -44.47
N GLU A 117 -7.16 -13.91 -45.27
CA GLU A 117 -6.88 -12.57 -44.76
C GLU A 117 -8.04 -12.09 -43.88
N ARG A 118 -7.73 -11.32 -42.83
CA ARG A 118 -8.73 -10.64 -42.00
C ARG A 118 -8.51 -9.15 -42.03
N LYS A 119 -9.59 -8.42 -42.29
CA LYS A 119 -9.62 -6.97 -42.34
C LYS A 119 -10.25 -6.43 -41.06
N GLY A 120 -9.72 -5.31 -40.57
CA GLY A 120 -10.35 -4.56 -39.51
C GLY A 120 -11.58 -3.78 -40.01
N PRO A 121 -12.27 -3.04 -39.13
CA PRO A 121 -13.50 -2.31 -39.45
C PRO A 121 -13.30 -1.23 -40.52
N THR A 122 -12.07 -0.72 -40.66
CA THR A 122 -11.67 0.27 -41.66
C THR A 122 -11.29 -0.33 -43.01
N GLY A 123 -11.35 -1.66 -43.15
CA GLY A 123 -10.93 -2.38 -44.36
C GLY A 123 -9.42 -2.64 -44.45
N GLN A 124 -8.62 -2.14 -43.52
CA GLN A 124 -7.18 -2.43 -43.44
C GLN A 124 -6.93 -3.91 -43.11
N VAL A 125 -5.96 -4.54 -43.76
CA VAL A 125 -5.59 -5.94 -43.45
C VAL A 125 -4.83 -5.97 -42.13
N VAL A 126 -5.38 -6.69 -41.16
CA VAL A 126 -4.80 -6.88 -39.83
C VAL A 126 -4.03 -8.19 -39.79
N PHE A 127 -4.67 -9.26 -40.26
CA PHE A 127 -4.02 -10.55 -40.45
C PHE A 127 -3.93 -10.89 -41.93
N HIS A 128 -2.72 -11.15 -42.42
CA HIS A 128 -2.49 -11.51 -43.81
C HIS A 128 -3.00 -12.92 -44.13
N ALA A 129 -3.18 -13.21 -45.42
CA ALA A 129 -3.42 -14.58 -45.86
C ALA A 129 -2.22 -15.45 -45.46
N GLY A 130 -2.48 -16.61 -44.89
CA GLY A 130 -1.44 -17.47 -44.37
C GLY A 130 -0.63 -18.13 -45.48
N MET A 131 0.70 -18.09 -45.36
CA MET A 131 1.65 -18.71 -46.29
C MET A 131 2.67 -19.61 -45.58
N GLY A 132 2.65 -19.63 -44.24
CA GLY A 132 3.60 -20.36 -43.41
C GLY A 132 3.34 -21.85 -43.34
N GLU A 133 4.41 -22.60 -43.04
CA GLU A 133 4.38 -24.03 -42.77
C GLU A 133 4.54 -24.30 -41.27
N MET A 134 4.10 -25.48 -40.81
CA MET A 134 4.20 -25.88 -39.41
C MET A 134 5.64 -25.82 -38.87
N ASN A 135 6.63 -26.18 -39.69
CA ASN A 135 8.04 -26.13 -39.29
C ASN A 135 8.52 -24.70 -39.01
N ASN A 136 8.09 -23.71 -39.82
CA ASN A 136 8.43 -22.30 -39.58
C ASN A 136 7.80 -21.82 -38.27
N LEU A 137 6.54 -22.17 -38.02
CA LEU A 137 5.86 -21.85 -36.77
C LEU A 137 6.63 -22.41 -35.56
N LEU A 138 7.01 -23.69 -35.60
CA LEU A 138 7.76 -24.34 -34.50
C LEU A 138 9.12 -23.67 -34.26
N GLN A 139 9.84 -23.29 -35.32
CA GLN A 139 11.12 -22.58 -35.22
C GLN A 139 10.98 -21.18 -34.60
N LYS A 140 9.85 -20.52 -34.85
CA LYS A 140 9.55 -19.16 -34.40
C LYS A 140 8.80 -19.08 -33.07
N LEU A 141 8.39 -20.21 -32.49
CA LEU A 141 7.73 -20.25 -31.18
C LEU A 141 8.52 -19.53 -30.07
N PRO A 142 9.84 -19.71 -29.92
CA PRO A 142 10.60 -18.99 -28.89
C PRO A 142 10.55 -17.47 -29.07
N GLU A 143 10.60 -17.00 -30.32
CA GLU A 143 10.48 -15.59 -30.66
C GLU A 143 9.08 -15.05 -30.33
N LEU A 144 8.03 -15.83 -30.60
CA LEU A 144 6.66 -15.48 -30.27
C LEU A 144 6.45 -15.35 -28.76
N ILE A 145 6.97 -16.29 -27.99
CA ILE A 145 6.94 -16.23 -26.52
C ILE A 145 7.61 -14.95 -26.03
N GLY A 146 8.82 -14.64 -26.52
CA GLY A 146 9.55 -13.43 -26.13
C GLY A 146 8.81 -12.13 -26.44
N ARG A 147 8.20 -12.00 -27.63
CA ARG A 147 7.42 -10.80 -28.00
C ARG A 147 6.15 -10.64 -27.16
N VAL A 148 5.46 -11.75 -26.84
CA VAL A 148 4.29 -11.73 -25.97
C VAL A 148 4.67 -11.34 -24.53
N GLU A 149 5.76 -11.88 -23.99
CA GLU A 149 6.28 -11.52 -22.67
C GLU A 149 6.63 -10.02 -22.59
N GLN A 150 7.29 -9.47 -23.62
CA GLN A 150 7.57 -8.04 -23.71
C GLN A 150 6.29 -7.20 -23.74
N ARG A 151 5.28 -7.63 -24.49
CA ARG A 151 3.98 -6.93 -24.53
C ARG A 151 3.32 -6.91 -23.15
N VAL A 152 3.27 -8.06 -22.47
CA VAL A 152 2.68 -8.17 -21.12
C VAL A 152 3.46 -7.35 -20.10
N ALA A 153 4.78 -7.31 -20.20
CA ALA A 153 5.63 -6.47 -19.35
C ALA A 153 5.31 -4.98 -19.54
N LYS A 154 5.16 -4.53 -20.80
CA LYS A 154 4.78 -3.15 -21.12
C LYS A 154 3.39 -2.79 -20.58
N ASP A 155 2.41 -3.66 -20.74
CA ASP A 155 1.04 -3.44 -20.22
C ASP A 155 1.03 -3.40 -18.68
N SER A 156 1.91 -4.19 -18.03
CA SER A 156 1.98 -4.26 -16.56
C SER A 156 2.61 -3.02 -15.92
N GLN A 157 3.54 -2.33 -16.60
CA GLN A 157 4.20 -1.12 -16.07
C GLN A 157 3.21 0.02 -15.80
N VAL A 158 2.07 0.04 -16.49
CA VAL A 158 1.03 1.06 -16.35
C VAL A 158 0.26 0.93 -15.02
N SER A 159 0.32 -0.24 -14.36
CA SER A 159 -0.60 -0.58 -13.25
C SER A 159 0.07 -0.81 -11.88
N SER A 160 1.39 -0.67 -11.73
CA SER A 160 2.12 -1.48 -10.73
C SER A 160 2.80 -0.78 -9.55
N THR A 161 2.50 0.48 -9.21
CA THR A 161 3.04 1.08 -7.98
C THR A 161 2.03 0.98 -6.83
N VAL A 162 2.33 0.12 -5.86
CA VAL A 162 1.63 0.10 -4.56
C VAL A 162 1.93 1.42 -3.86
N ASP A 163 0.90 2.23 -3.61
CA ASP A 163 1.06 3.43 -2.81
C ASP A 163 1.18 3.06 -1.32
N LEU A 164 2.39 3.25 -0.78
CA LEU A 164 2.69 2.97 0.63
C LEU A 164 2.73 4.24 1.49
N THR A 165 2.40 5.41 0.93
CA THR A 165 2.52 6.71 1.62
C THR A 165 1.67 6.78 2.89
N ALA A 166 0.50 6.14 2.91
CA ALA A 166 -0.37 6.07 4.08
C ALA A 166 0.31 5.35 5.27
N PHE A 167 1.13 4.32 5.00
CA PHE A 167 1.89 3.63 6.05
C PHE A 167 3.00 4.52 6.61
N ASP A 168 3.67 5.29 5.75
CA ASP A 168 4.71 6.21 6.17
C ASP A 168 4.14 7.34 7.04
N GLN A 169 3.00 7.92 6.63
CA GLN A 169 2.27 8.92 7.42
C GLN A 169 1.84 8.37 8.79
N TYR A 170 1.32 7.14 8.82
CA TYR A 170 0.92 6.49 10.06
C TYR A 170 2.10 6.35 11.03
N ARG A 171 3.26 5.88 10.54
CA ARG A 171 4.48 5.77 11.34
C ARG A 171 4.91 7.11 11.90
N THR A 172 4.94 8.17 11.08
CA THR A 172 5.28 9.53 11.54
C THR A 172 4.32 10.01 12.63
N ASN A 173 3.02 9.75 12.50
CA ASN A 173 2.03 10.13 13.50
C ASN A 173 2.24 9.37 14.82
N VAL A 174 2.52 8.08 14.78
CA VAL A 174 2.81 7.27 15.99
C VAL A 174 4.10 7.75 16.66
N GLU A 175 5.16 8.01 15.90
CA GLU A 175 6.40 8.57 16.44
C GLU A 175 6.16 9.91 17.15
N ALA A 176 5.33 10.79 16.58
CA ALA A 176 4.94 12.06 17.21
C ALA A 176 4.18 11.83 18.53
N LEU A 177 3.22 10.89 18.55
CA LEU A 177 2.47 10.54 19.75
C LEU A 177 3.35 9.94 20.86
N ARG A 178 4.35 9.13 20.49
CA ARG A 178 5.34 8.59 21.43
C ARG A 178 6.24 9.68 22.01
N ARG A 179 6.65 10.67 21.20
CA ARG A 179 7.38 11.85 21.70
C ARG A 179 6.55 12.65 22.69
N ILE A 180 5.25 12.84 22.42
CA ILE A 180 4.34 13.51 23.37
C ILE A 180 4.25 12.73 24.67
N ASN A 181 4.05 11.40 24.60
CA ASN A 181 4.03 10.55 25.81
C ASN A 181 5.35 10.63 26.59
N ALA A 182 6.50 10.67 25.91
CA ALA A 182 7.80 10.82 26.57
C ALA A 182 7.94 12.17 27.30
N ILE A 183 7.48 13.26 26.70
CA ILE A 183 7.45 14.59 27.34
C ILE A 183 6.52 14.59 28.55
N ILE A 184 5.32 14.02 28.43
CA ILE A 184 4.37 13.89 29.55
C ILE A 184 5.02 13.07 30.67
N LYS A 185 5.67 11.95 30.36
CA LYS A 185 6.38 11.13 31.35
C LYS A 185 7.45 11.95 32.06
N GLN A 186 8.25 12.71 31.31
CA GLN A 186 9.26 13.57 31.89
C GLN A 186 8.64 14.60 32.86
N TYR A 187 7.53 15.26 32.51
CA TYR A 187 6.85 16.18 33.42
C TYR A 187 6.28 15.48 34.67
N LEU A 188 5.71 14.29 34.54
CA LEU A 188 5.18 13.51 35.67
C LEU A 188 6.29 12.91 36.55
N ASP A 189 7.48 12.71 36.00
CA ASP A 189 8.67 12.27 36.74
C ASP A 189 9.43 13.45 37.36
N ILE A 190 9.25 14.68 36.85
CA ILE A 190 9.69 15.94 37.47
C ILE A 190 8.75 16.34 38.64
N ASP A 191 7.92 15.43 39.19
CA ASP A 191 7.17 15.73 40.42
C ASP A 191 8.12 16.35 41.45
N ILE A 192 7.89 17.64 41.66
CA ILE A 192 8.75 18.56 42.38
C ILE A 192 8.71 18.09 43.83
N THR A 193 9.72 17.32 44.24
CA THR A 193 10.02 17.11 45.64
C THR A 193 10.62 18.39 46.21
N LEU A 194 9.86 19.49 46.17
CA LEU A 194 10.07 20.56 47.14
C LEU A 194 9.57 19.95 48.44
N SER A 195 10.52 19.47 49.24
CA SER A 195 10.22 18.94 50.55
C SER A 195 9.46 20.01 51.33
N ARG A 196 8.50 19.61 52.16
CA ARG A 196 7.76 20.57 53.02
C ARG A 196 8.74 21.42 53.85
N SER A 197 9.90 20.85 54.19
CA SER A 197 11.03 21.54 54.83
C SER A 197 11.65 22.64 53.97
N GLU A 198 11.78 22.47 52.66
CA GLU A 198 12.28 23.52 51.76
C GLU A 198 11.25 24.63 51.53
N VAL A 199 9.96 24.29 51.48
CA VAL A 199 8.89 25.30 51.42
C VAL A 199 8.82 26.10 52.73
N GLN A 200 8.97 25.43 53.88
CA GLN A 200 9.06 26.10 55.19
C GLN A 200 10.32 26.94 55.31
N SER A 201 11.49 26.45 54.88
CA SER A 201 12.74 27.22 54.98
C SER A 201 12.71 28.47 54.10
N ILE A 202 12.08 28.42 52.92
CA ILE A 202 11.87 29.58 52.04
C ILE A 202 10.84 30.56 52.65
N ALA A 203 9.75 30.05 53.24
CA ALA A 203 8.76 30.88 53.92
C ALA A 203 9.30 31.55 55.19
N GLU A 204 10.24 30.90 55.89
CA GLU A 204 10.92 31.43 57.09
C GLU A 204 12.07 32.40 56.76
N THR A 205 12.66 32.33 55.55
CA THR A 205 13.68 33.28 55.10
C THR A 205 13.09 34.52 54.42
N ALA A 206 11.87 34.47 53.91
CA ALA A 206 11.17 35.61 53.30
C ALA A 206 10.95 36.84 54.24
N PRO A 207 10.77 36.72 55.56
CA PRO A 207 10.68 37.87 56.47
C PRO A 207 12.03 38.53 56.80
N ALA A 208 13.16 37.95 56.37
CA ALA A 208 14.51 38.42 56.71
C ALA A 208 15.16 39.30 55.63
N LEU A 209 14.40 39.78 54.64
CA LEU A 209 14.83 40.86 53.76
C LEU A 209 14.47 42.21 54.41
N PRO A 210 15.46 42.99 54.88
CA PRO A 210 15.20 44.34 55.37
C PRO A 210 14.66 45.21 54.24
N ARG A 211 13.63 46.02 54.56
CA ARG A 211 13.19 47.14 53.72
C ARG A 211 14.31 48.17 53.55
#